data_AF-A0A453IQK3-F1
#
_entry.id   AF-A0A453IQK3-F1
#
_cell.length_a   1.000
_cell.length_b   1.000
_cell.length_c   1.000
_cell.angle_alpha   90.00
_cell.angle_beta   90.00
_cell.angle_gamma   90.00
#
_symmetry.space_group_name_H-M   'P 1'
#
loop_
_entity.id
_entity.type
_entity.pdbx_description
1 polymer ?
#
loop_
_entity_poly.entity_id
_entity_poly.type
_entity_poly.pdbx_seq_one_letter_code
_entity_poly.pdbx_strand_id
1 'polypeptide(L)'
;QFPDEPTRQQKRDAKELMALLSRIYPCKECAEHFKEVLKANPVQAGSQAEFSQWLCYVHNVVNRSLGKTIFPCQRVNARWGKLDCPDRACDLEGSNDIMPNR
;
A
#
# COMPACT_ATOMS: atom_id res chain seq x y z
N GLN A 1 2.99 7.27 11.14
CA GLN A 1 3.43 6.94 9.75
C GLN A 1 4.87 6.45 9.80
N PHE A 2 5.28 5.58 8.86
CA PHE A 2 6.68 5.18 8.72
C PHE A 2 7.53 6.42 8.38
N PRO A 3 8.73 6.61 8.97
CA PRO A 3 9.48 7.86 8.83
C PRO A 3 10.20 7.95 7.48
N ASP A 4 10.49 9.18 7.06
CA ASP A 4 11.29 9.45 5.86
C ASP A 4 12.72 8.89 5.99
N GLU A 5 13.29 8.97 7.20
CA GLU A 5 14.60 8.42 7.56
C GLU A 5 14.49 7.37 8.69
N PRO A 6 14.12 6.11 8.39
CA PRO A 6 13.95 5.07 9.39
C PRO A 6 15.28 4.57 9.96
N THR A 7 15.29 4.34 11.28
CA THR A 7 16.40 3.69 11.96
C THR A 7 16.58 2.25 11.48
N ARG A 8 17.77 1.67 11.69
CA ARG A 8 18.01 0.26 11.36
C ARG A 8 17.00 -0.68 12.02
N GLN A 9 16.53 -0.36 13.22
CA GLN A 9 15.53 -1.15 13.92
C GLN A 9 14.17 -1.05 13.23
N GLN A 10 13.70 0.17 12.90
CA GLN A 10 12.43 0.36 12.19
C GLN A 10 12.40 -0.32 10.83
N LYS A 11 13.51 -0.31 10.09
CA LYS A 11 13.64 -1.06 8.82
C LYS A 11 13.46 -2.56 9.03
N ARG A 12 14.03 -3.13 10.10
CA ARG A 12 13.88 -4.55 10.45
C ARG A 12 12.45 -4.87 10.88
N ASP A 13 11.87 -4.04 11.75
CA ASP A 13 10.52 -4.26 12.28
C ASP A 13 9.47 -4.21 11.17
N ALA A 14 9.60 -3.31 10.19
CA ALA A 14 8.70 -3.27 9.04
C ALA A 14 8.76 -4.56 8.21
N LYS A 15 9.96 -5.10 7.99
CA LYS A 15 10.14 -6.38 7.27
C LYS A 15 9.56 -7.56 8.06
N GLU A 16 9.83 -7.60 9.37
CA GLU A 16 9.31 -8.65 10.25
C GLU A 16 7.77 -8.58 10.33
N LEU A 17 7.19 -7.38 10.40
CA LEU A 17 5.74 -7.21 10.41
C LEU A 17 5.10 -7.82 9.16
N MET A 18 5.65 -7.57 7.96
CA MET A 18 5.10 -8.16 6.73
C MET A 18 5.25 -9.69 6.72
N ALA A 19 6.39 -10.21 7.19
CA ALA A 19 6.59 -11.65 7.34
C ALA A 19 5.61 -12.28 8.35
N LEU A 20 5.34 -11.62 9.48
CA LEU A 20 4.34 -12.03 10.46
C LEU A 20 2.94 -12.03 9.87
N LEU A 21 2.55 -10.96 9.17
CA LEU A 21 1.24 -10.89 8.50
C LEU A 21 1.02 -12.06 7.56
N SER A 22 2.02 -12.46 6.77
CA SER A 22 1.92 -13.64 5.90
C SER A 22 1.72 -14.97 6.64
N ARG A 23 1.96 -15.02 7.95
CA ARG A 23 1.78 -16.22 8.78
C ARG A 23 0.47 -16.21 9.55
N ILE A 24 0.06 -15.05 10.05
CA ILE A 24 -1.05 -14.94 11.02
C ILE A 24 -2.35 -14.40 10.41
N TYR A 25 -2.35 -14.02 9.13
CA TYR A 25 -3.56 -13.50 8.49
C TYR A 25 -4.68 -14.56 8.52
N PRO A 26 -5.90 -14.23 9.00
CA PRO A 26 -6.94 -15.21 9.35
C PRO A 26 -7.62 -15.88 8.15
N CYS A 27 -7.07 -15.72 6.94
CA CYS A 27 -7.46 -16.40 5.72
C CYS A 27 -6.27 -17.23 5.22
N LYS A 28 -6.38 -18.56 5.29
CA LYS A 28 -5.28 -19.49 4.97
C LYS A 28 -4.74 -19.30 3.55
N GLU A 29 -5.62 -19.36 2.55
CA GLU A 29 -5.26 -19.19 1.14
C GLU A 29 -4.68 -17.79 0.84
N CYS A 30 -5.23 -16.74 1.47
CA CYS A 30 -4.71 -15.39 1.35
C CYS A 30 -3.29 -15.28 1.94
N ALA A 31 -3.06 -15.90 3.10
CA ALA A 31 -1.77 -15.91 3.77
C ALA A 31 -0.71 -16.69 2.96
N GLU A 32 -1.06 -17.87 2.45
CA GLU A 32 -0.20 -18.68 1.58
C GLU A 32 0.15 -17.94 0.29
N HIS A 33 -0.83 -17.32 -0.36
CA HIS A 33 -0.56 -16.47 -1.53
C HIS A 33 0.34 -15.27 -1.18
N PHE A 34 0.08 -14.60 -0.04
CA PHE A 34 0.90 -13.46 0.36
C PHE A 34 2.35 -13.84 0.66
N LYS A 35 2.62 -15.04 1.17
CA LYS A 35 4.00 -15.56 1.29
C LYS A 35 4.72 -15.60 -0.05
N GLU A 36 4.07 -16.09 -1.10
CA GLU A 36 4.65 -16.12 -2.45
C GLU A 36 4.85 -14.72 -3.02
N VAL A 37 3.89 -13.82 -2.77
CA VAL A 37 4.03 -12.41 -3.16
C VAL A 37 5.23 -11.74 -2.47
N LEU A 38 5.47 -12.01 -1.19
CA LEU A 38 6.64 -11.49 -0.46
C LEU A 38 7.97 -12.05 -0.97
N LYS A 39 8.01 -13.33 -1.38
CA LYS A 39 9.22 -13.93 -1.98
C LYS A 39 9.57 -13.26 -3.31
N ALA A 40 8.57 -13.03 -4.16
CA ALA A 40 8.77 -12.40 -5.46
C ALA A 40 9.00 -10.89 -5.36
N ASN A 41 8.50 -10.23 -4.31
CA ASN A 41 8.53 -8.79 -4.15
C ASN A 41 9.05 -8.41 -2.75
N PRO A 42 10.37 -8.50 -2.50
CA PRO A 42 10.95 -8.24 -1.18
C PRO A 42 10.58 -6.87 -0.63
N VAL A 43 10.29 -6.82 0.68
CA VAL A 43 9.87 -5.60 1.40
C VAL A 43 10.93 -4.50 1.28
N GLN A 44 10.52 -3.37 0.71
CA GLN A 44 11.33 -2.16 0.63
C GLN A 44 10.91 -1.19 1.73
N ALA A 45 11.81 -0.86 2.65
CA ALA A 45 11.50 -0.07 3.84
C ALA A 45 12.62 0.94 4.16
N GLY A 46 13.32 1.44 3.15
CA GLY A 46 14.41 2.40 3.30
C GLY A 46 13.94 3.81 3.63
N SER A 47 12.70 4.17 3.29
CA SER A 47 12.03 5.45 3.61
C SER A 47 10.50 5.28 3.63
N GLN A 48 9.78 6.32 4.07
CA GLN A 48 8.32 6.41 3.97
C GLN A 48 7.84 6.19 2.53
N ALA A 49 8.40 6.95 1.58
CA ALA A 49 7.96 6.92 0.19
C ALA A 49 8.16 5.52 -0.42
N GLU A 50 9.32 4.92 -0.17
CA GLU A 50 9.65 3.59 -0.68
C GLU A 50 8.72 2.51 -0.10
N PHE A 51 8.44 2.55 1.20
CA PHE A 51 7.57 1.58 1.85
C PHE A 51 6.11 1.72 1.40
N SER A 52 5.60 2.95 1.29
CA SER A 52 4.26 3.21 0.79
C SER A 52 4.08 2.79 -0.67
N GLN A 53 5.07 3.03 -1.53
CA GLN A 53 5.04 2.57 -2.92
C GLN A 53 5.08 1.04 -3.00
N TRP A 54 5.94 0.38 -2.23
CA TRP A 54 6.00 -1.08 -2.17
C TRP A 54 4.68 -1.70 -1.70
N LEU A 55 4.06 -1.14 -0.66
CA LEU A 55 2.75 -1.57 -0.18
C LEU A 55 1.68 -1.45 -1.27
N CYS A 56 1.63 -0.30 -1.97
CA CYS A 56 0.69 -0.10 -3.07
C CYS A 56 0.90 -1.11 -4.21
N TYR A 57 2.15 -1.31 -4.62
CA TYR A 57 2.50 -2.23 -5.69
C TYR A 57 2.08 -3.67 -5.34
N VAL A 58 2.41 -4.14 -4.13
CA VAL A 58 2.03 -5.48 -3.65
C VAL A 58 0.51 -5.63 -3.51
N HIS A 59 -0.20 -4.59 -3.07
CA HIS A 59 -1.66 -4.57 -3.08
C HIS A 59 -2.21 -4.76 -4.51
N ASN A 60 -1.57 -4.12 -5.50
CA ASN A 60 -1.96 -4.27 -6.90
C ASN A 60 -1.63 -5.63 -7.51
N VAL A 61 -0.62 -6.35 -7.01
CA VAL A 61 -0.39 -7.76 -7.35
C VAL A 61 -1.61 -8.60 -6.96
N VAL A 62 -2.13 -8.39 -5.74
CA VAL A 62 -3.35 -9.06 -5.26
C VAL A 62 -4.60 -8.59 -6.02
N ASN A 63 -4.73 -7.30 -6.33
CA ASN A 63 -5.84 -6.81 -7.16
C ASN A 63 -5.86 -7.51 -8.52
N ARG A 64 -4.70 -7.61 -9.18
CA ARG A 64 -4.57 -8.28 -10.47
C ARG A 64 -4.96 -9.76 -10.39
N SER A 65 -4.52 -10.48 -9.36
CA SER A 65 -4.87 -11.90 -9.19
C SER A 65 -6.37 -12.13 -8.97
N LEU A 66 -7.08 -11.12 -8.46
CA LEU A 66 -8.53 -11.15 -8.22
C LEU A 66 -9.35 -10.46 -9.33
N GLY A 67 -8.72 -10.00 -10.42
CA GLY A 67 -9.42 -9.27 -11.49
C GLY A 67 -9.97 -7.89 -11.08
N LYS A 68 -9.41 -7.28 -10.03
CA LYS A 68 -9.80 -5.95 -9.55
C LYS A 68 -9.05 -4.84 -10.29
N THR A 69 -9.62 -3.64 -10.29
CA THR A 69 -9.00 -2.43 -10.85
C THR A 69 -7.65 -2.14 -10.19
N ILE A 70 -6.68 -1.71 -10.98
CA ILE A 70 -5.35 -1.33 -10.48
C ILE A 70 -5.42 0.07 -9.88
N PHE A 71 -4.96 0.21 -8.63
CA PHE A 71 -4.87 1.51 -7.97
C PHE A 71 -3.66 2.31 -8.50
N PRO A 72 -3.81 3.60 -8.85
CA PRO A 72 -2.69 4.42 -9.31
C PRO A 72 -1.77 4.78 -8.14
N CYS A 73 -0.63 4.09 -8.00
CA CYS A 73 0.29 4.27 -6.86
C CYS A 73 0.89 5.69 -6.71
N GLN A 74 0.82 6.53 -7.75
CA GLN A 74 1.12 7.97 -7.67
C GLN A 74 0.22 8.68 -6.64
N ARG A 75 -0.99 8.16 -6.39
CA ARG A 75 -1.96 8.69 -5.43
C ARG A 75 -1.89 8.04 -4.05
N VAL A 76 -0.89 7.19 -3.78
CA VAL A 76 -0.81 6.47 -2.49
C VAL A 76 -0.72 7.40 -1.29
N ASN A 77 0.03 8.51 -1.42
CA ASN A 77 0.17 9.50 -0.35
C ASN A 77 -1.07 10.39 -0.21
N ALA A 78 -1.75 10.73 -1.31
CA ALA A 78 -3.04 11.40 -1.23
C ALA A 78 -4.04 10.52 -0.46
N ARG A 79 -4.07 9.22 -0.72
CA ARG A 79 -4.99 8.30 -0.06
C ARG A 79 -4.64 7.98 1.40
N TRP A 80 -3.39 7.58 1.66
CA TRP A 80 -2.96 6.97 2.92
C TRP A 80 -1.76 7.68 3.56
N GLY A 81 -1.32 8.81 3.01
CA GLY A 81 -0.13 9.55 3.46
C GLY A 81 -0.40 10.38 4.71
N LYS A 82 0.23 11.56 4.78
CA LYS A 82 0.06 12.44 5.93
C LYS A 82 -1.40 12.90 6.03
N LEU A 83 -1.93 12.95 7.26
CA LEU A 83 -3.29 13.43 7.56
C LEU A 83 -3.52 14.90 7.16
N ASP A 84 -2.47 15.57 6.70
CA ASP A 84 -2.53 16.94 6.22
C ASP A 84 -3.05 16.94 4.78
N CYS A 85 -4.26 17.48 4.62
CA CYS A 85 -4.98 17.52 3.35
C CYS A 85 -5.48 18.94 3.09
N PRO A 86 -4.59 19.83 2.63
CA PRO A 86 -4.98 21.17 2.23
C PRO A 86 -6.03 21.08 1.12
N ASP A 87 -7.11 21.84 1.26
CA ASP A 87 -8.14 22.01 0.23
C ASP A 87 -8.75 20.71 -0.32
N ARG A 88 -8.85 19.66 0.52
CA ARG A 88 -9.42 18.36 0.11
C ARG A 88 -8.68 17.70 -1.06
N ALA A 89 -7.43 18.10 -1.34
CA ALA A 89 -6.62 17.56 -2.44
C ALA A 89 -6.28 16.05 -2.30
N CYS A 90 -6.53 15.48 -1.14
CA CYS A 90 -6.40 14.06 -0.84
C CYS A 90 -7.68 13.23 -1.11
N ASP A 91 -8.81 13.89 -1.39
CA ASP A 91 -10.09 13.22 -1.65
C ASP A 91 -9.94 12.31 -2.87
N LEU A 92 -10.22 11.02 -2.65
CA LEU A 92 -10.19 10.02 -3.71
C LEU A 92 -11.49 9.90 -4.49
N GLU A 93 -12.54 10.55 -4.00
CA GLU A 93 -13.82 10.60 -4.68
C GLU A 93 -13.72 11.70 -5.74
N GLY A 94 -13.87 11.30 -7.01
CA GLY A 94 -14.28 12.27 -8.01
C GLY A 94 -15.63 12.82 -7.56
N SER A 95 -15.74 14.14 -7.42
CA SER A 95 -17.05 14.73 -7.17
C SER A 95 -18.00 14.28 -8.27
N ASN A 96 -19.20 13.88 -7.90
CA ASN A 96 -20.29 13.65 -8.85
C ASN A 96 -20.82 14.97 -9.45
N ASP A 97 -20.10 16.09 -9.31
CA ASP A 97 -20.54 17.43 -9.70
C ASP A 97 -20.09 17.85 -11.10
N ILE A 98 -19.65 16.92 -11.95
CA ILE A 98 -19.36 17.19 -13.38
C ILE A 98 -19.97 16.09 -14.25
N MET A 99 -21.31 16.01 -14.26
CA MET A 99 -22.06 15.68 -15.46
C MET A 99 -22.67 16.99 -15.99
N PRO A 100 -21.98 17.76 -16.85
CA PRO A 100 -22.68 18.69 -17.71
C PRO A 100 -23.31 17.83 -18.81
N ASN A 101 -24.64 17.76 -18.79
CA ASN A 101 -25.50 17.25 -19.85
C ASN A 101 -24.77 16.92 -21.17
N ARG A 102 -24.68 15.63 -21.50
CA ARG A 102 -24.72 15.19 -22.88
C ARG A 102 -25.35 13.81 -22.99
#